data_AF-A0A2V9PQW6-F1
#
_entry.id   AF-A0A2V9PQW6-F1
#
_cell.length_a   1.000
_cell.length_b   1.000
_cell.length_c   1.000
_cell.angle_alpha   90.00
_cell.angle_beta   90.00
_cell.angle_gamma   90.00
#
_symmetry.space_group_name_H-M   'P 1'
#
loop_
_entity.id
_entity.type
_entity.pdbx_description
1 polymer ?
#
loop_
_entity_poly.entity_id
_entity_poly.type
_entity_poly.pdbx_seq_one_letter_code
_entity_poly.pdbx_strand_id
1 'polypeptide(L)'
;MPFRSIHRLIQSVLPQLNFSFYRHQPIRADFSGGQITSDAGLLPLRAFDECHHLTRDLAALLSDPREDDRVRHDSLELLRQRIYQIVAGYEDANDADRLRHDPMLQIVADQRLGHPLGSQPTLSRWENAPCARDLVHLNDALVEQFIHLCSDQVLKRGEILLDIDSTDDLTHGQQQLSFFNGAYGQHMYHPMLIFERHTGCLLAARLR
;
A
#
# COMPACT_ATOMS: atom_id res chain seq x y z
N MET A 1 54.55 -12.55 -25.31
CA MET A 1 53.75 -12.27 -24.09
C MET A 1 54.50 -11.21 -23.30
N PRO A 2 53.83 -10.10 -22.93
CA PRO A 2 52.87 -10.14 -21.83
C PRO A 2 51.45 -9.79 -22.28
N PHE A 3 50.50 -10.49 -21.67
CA PHE A 3 49.08 -10.19 -21.72
C PHE A 3 48.85 -8.76 -21.25
N ARG A 4 48.40 -7.89 -22.16
CA ARG A 4 47.64 -6.69 -21.78
C ARG A 4 46.36 -7.19 -21.10
N SER A 5 46.40 -7.27 -19.77
CA SER A 5 45.19 -7.55 -18.98
C SER A 5 44.17 -6.46 -19.30
N ILE A 6 43.02 -6.91 -19.76
CA ILE A 6 41.82 -6.13 -20.06
C ILE A 6 41.30 -5.58 -18.72
N HIS A 7 41.94 -4.54 -18.19
CA HIS A 7 41.42 -3.74 -17.06
C HIS A 7 40.67 -2.51 -17.55
N ARG A 8 39.91 -2.67 -18.63
CA ARG A 8 39.08 -1.60 -19.18
C ARG A 8 37.83 -2.21 -19.80
N LEU A 9 36.94 -2.72 -18.94
CA LEU A 9 35.61 -3.34 -19.19
C LEU A 9 35.41 -4.22 -17.94
N ILE A 10 34.71 -3.87 -16.86
CA ILE A 10 33.33 -3.40 -16.72
C ILE A 10 33.29 -2.74 -15.33
N GLN A 11 33.37 -1.41 -15.24
CA GLN A 11 32.63 -0.72 -14.18
C GLN A 11 31.23 -0.53 -14.75
N SER A 12 30.45 -1.61 -14.78
CA SER A 12 29.00 -1.47 -14.79
C SER A 12 28.71 -0.82 -13.45
N VAL A 13 28.53 0.50 -13.45
CA VAL A 13 27.95 1.20 -12.31
C VAL A 13 26.59 0.55 -12.13
N LEU A 14 26.49 -0.43 -11.23
CA LEU A 14 25.19 -0.93 -10.82
C LEU A 14 24.44 0.31 -10.32
N PRO A 15 23.33 0.71 -10.96
CA PRO A 15 22.65 1.93 -10.60
C PRO A 15 22.24 1.81 -9.14
N GLN A 16 22.84 2.64 -8.31
CA GLN A 16 22.49 2.76 -6.91
C GLN A 16 21.22 3.59 -6.84
N LEU A 17 20.18 3.04 -6.21
CA LEU A 17 18.94 3.76 -5.94
C LEU A 17 19.01 4.33 -4.52
N ASN A 18 18.66 5.60 -4.37
CA ASN A 18 18.64 6.27 -3.07
C ASN A 18 17.22 6.75 -2.77
N PHE A 19 16.77 6.53 -1.54
CA PHE A 19 15.47 6.98 -1.06
C PHE A 19 15.61 7.74 0.25
N SER A 20 14.83 8.81 0.39
CA SER A 20 14.87 9.74 1.51
C SER A 20 13.55 9.81 2.31
N PHE A 21 12.57 8.96 2.00
CA PHE A 21 11.29 8.94 2.70
C PHE A 21 11.40 8.41 4.14
N TYR A 22 12.47 7.68 4.47
CA TYR A 22 12.66 7.08 5.78
C TYR A 22 13.39 8.05 6.71
N ARG A 23 12.69 8.48 7.77
CA ARG A 23 13.17 9.59 8.61
C ARG A 23 14.40 9.26 9.46
N HIS A 24 14.66 7.98 9.68
CA HIS A 24 15.69 7.54 10.63
C HIS A 24 17.09 7.43 9.99
N GLN A 25 17.18 7.16 8.69
CA GLN A 25 18.43 7.04 7.94
C GLN A 25 18.18 6.98 6.42
N PRO A 26 19.14 7.38 5.57
CA PRO A 26 19.02 7.21 4.13
C PRO A 26 18.98 5.73 3.72
N ILE A 27 18.18 5.41 2.71
CA ILE A 27 18.11 4.06 2.14
C ILE A 27 18.90 4.03 0.85
N ARG A 28 19.79 3.04 0.75
CA ARG A 28 20.57 2.74 -0.45
C ARG A 28 20.24 1.31 -0.89
N ALA A 29 19.74 1.17 -2.12
CA ALA A 29 19.58 -0.12 -2.76
C ALA A 29 20.60 -0.26 -3.89
N ASP A 30 21.25 -1.42 -3.95
CA ASP A 30 22.15 -1.81 -5.04
C ASP A 30 22.05 -3.33 -5.27
N PHE A 31 22.76 -3.82 -6.29
CA PHE A 31 22.76 -5.23 -6.67
C PHE A 31 24.04 -5.95 -6.22
N SER A 32 24.68 -5.48 -5.14
CA SER A 32 25.96 -6.03 -4.66
C SER A 32 25.82 -7.25 -3.72
N GLY A 33 24.58 -7.61 -3.34
CA GLY A 33 24.31 -8.83 -2.57
C GLY A 33 24.57 -8.74 -1.06
N GLY A 34 24.55 -7.54 -0.48
CA GLY A 34 24.65 -7.31 0.97
C GLY A 34 23.42 -7.80 1.75
N GLN A 35 22.70 -6.89 2.41
CA GLN A 35 21.38 -7.24 2.95
C GLN A 35 20.39 -7.39 1.80
N ILE A 36 19.76 -8.56 1.70
CA ILE A 36 18.84 -8.92 0.62
C ILE A 36 17.40 -9.02 1.13
N THR A 37 16.46 -8.62 0.30
CA THR A 37 15.01 -8.76 0.53
C THR A 37 14.31 -9.01 -0.81
N SER A 38 13.27 -9.82 -0.81
CA SER A 38 12.37 -10.01 -1.96
C SER A 38 11.47 -8.80 -2.21
N ASP A 39 11.30 -7.95 -1.19
CA ASP A 39 10.25 -6.94 -1.16
C ASP A 39 10.80 -5.53 -1.47
N ALA A 40 12.01 -5.45 -2.03
CA ALA A 40 12.67 -4.18 -2.41
C ALA A 40 11.84 -3.35 -3.41
N GLY A 41 10.92 -3.98 -4.14
CA GLY A 41 9.95 -3.32 -5.02
C GLY A 41 9.01 -2.34 -4.29
N LEU A 42 8.88 -2.45 -2.96
CA LEU A 42 8.09 -1.52 -2.17
C LEU A 42 8.77 -0.16 -1.97
N LEU A 43 10.10 -0.06 -2.14
CA LEU A 43 10.83 1.20 -2.01
C LEU A 43 10.37 2.29 -3.00
N PRO A 44 10.30 2.05 -4.33
CA PRO A 44 9.79 3.05 -5.26
C PRO A 44 8.32 3.37 -5.02
N LEU A 45 7.50 2.39 -4.62
CA LEU A 45 6.10 2.65 -4.28
C LEU A 45 5.97 3.56 -3.06
N ARG A 46 6.75 3.31 -2.01
CA ARG A 46 6.79 4.16 -0.82
C ARG A 46 7.32 5.56 -1.11
N ALA A 47 8.28 5.70 -2.02
CA ALA A 47 8.76 7.00 -2.46
C ALA A 47 7.68 7.80 -3.21
N PHE A 48 6.90 7.12 -4.06
CA PHE A 48 5.75 7.72 -4.73
C PHE A 48 4.66 8.15 -3.71
N ASP A 49 4.33 7.27 -2.76
CA ASP A 49 3.44 7.58 -1.65
C ASP A 49 3.91 8.81 -0.84
N GLU A 50 5.20 8.91 -0.48
CA GLU A 50 5.69 10.08 0.26
C GLU A 50 5.59 11.38 -0.57
N CYS A 51 5.88 11.30 -1.88
CA CYS A 51 5.82 12.45 -2.79
C CYS A 51 4.41 13.02 -2.96
N HIS A 52 3.39 12.16 -2.85
CA HIS A 52 1.98 12.52 -3.06
C HIS A 52 1.13 12.41 -1.81
N HIS A 53 1.75 12.12 -0.67
CA HIS A 53 1.10 11.99 0.64
C HIS A 53 -0.07 11.01 0.71
N LEU A 54 -0.09 9.99 -0.16
CA LEU A 54 -1.26 9.10 -0.32
C LEU A 54 -1.71 8.47 1.00
N THR A 55 -0.80 7.77 1.68
CA THR A 55 -1.12 7.11 2.96
C THR A 55 -1.33 8.11 4.09
N ARG A 56 -0.64 9.26 4.05
CA ARG A 56 -0.78 10.31 5.06
C ARG A 56 -2.17 10.92 5.03
N ASP A 57 -2.65 11.26 3.84
CA ASP A 57 -3.96 11.89 3.64
C ASP A 57 -5.09 10.90 3.96
N LEU A 58 -4.95 9.64 3.55
CA LEU A 58 -5.92 8.59 3.90
C LEU A 58 -5.95 8.33 5.42
N ALA A 59 -4.80 8.22 6.09
CA ALA A 59 -4.74 7.97 7.53
C ALA A 59 -5.37 9.11 8.35
N ALA A 60 -5.28 10.36 7.87
CA ALA A 60 -5.88 11.52 8.54
C ALA A 60 -7.42 11.50 8.53
N LEU A 61 -8.03 10.72 7.64
CA LEU A 61 -9.49 10.57 7.50
C LEU A 61 -10.04 9.37 8.26
N LEU A 62 -9.17 8.51 8.79
CA LEU A 62 -9.57 7.32 9.54
C LEU A 62 -9.69 7.66 11.03
N SER A 63 -10.90 7.47 11.56
CA SER A 63 -11.13 7.58 12.99
C SER A 63 -10.40 6.45 13.73
N ASP A 64 -9.65 6.79 14.77
CA ASP A 64 -9.04 5.82 15.68
C ASP A 64 -9.60 5.98 17.10
N PRO A 65 -10.55 5.13 17.51
CA PRO A 65 -11.17 5.21 18.83
C PRO A 65 -10.30 4.60 19.95
N ARG A 66 -9.10 4.10 19.63
CA ARG A 66 -8.20 3.51 20.62
C ARG A 66 -7.68 4.62 21.55
N GLU A 67 -7.53 4.30 22.83
CA GLU A 67 -7.05 5.25 23.83
C GLU A 67 -5.59 5.64 23.55
N ASP A 68 -5.32 6.93 23.32
CA ASP A 68 -4.00 7.46 22.91
C ASP A 68 -2.86 7.00 23.83
N ASP A 69 -3.09 6.90 25.14
CA ASP A 69 -2.11 6.47 26.15
C ASP A 69 -1.77 4.96 26.07
N ARG A 70 -2.58 4.19 25.35
CA ARG A 70 -2.42 2.74 25.14
C ARG A 70 -2.02 2.38 23.71
N VAL A 71 -1.98 3.35 22.81
CA VAL A 71 -1.55 3.15 21.43
C VAL A 71 -0.02 3.15 21.34
N ARG A 72 0.53 2.08 20.75
CA ARG A 72 1.96 1.98 20.42
C ARG A 72 2.27 2.26 18.96
N HIS A 73 1.27 2.12 18.09
CA HIS A 73 1.36 2.24 16.63
C HIS A 73 0.24 3.16 16.17
N ASP A 74 0.60 4.33 15.64
CA ASP A 74 -0.38 5.28 15.11
C ASP A 74 -1.08 4.73 13.85
N SER A 75 -2.19 5.37 13.46
CA SER A 75 -2.98 4.95 12.30
C SER A 75 -2.19 4.99 10.99
N LEU A 76 -1.22 5.90 10.85
CA LEU A 76 -0.43 6.01 9.62
C LEU A 76 0.54 4.83 9.49
N GLU A 77 1.22 4.47 10.57
CA GLU A 77 2.10 3.29 10.62
C GLU A 77 1.31 2.01 10.29
N LEU A 78 0.13 1.83 10.90
CA LEU A 78 -0.71 0.65 10.67
C LEU A 78 -1.26 0.61 9.25
N LEU A 79 -1.74 1.74 8.73
CA LEU A 79 -2.20 1.84 7.34
C LEU A 79 -1.08 1.50 6.36
N ARG A 80 0.12 2.06 6.54
CA ARG A 80 1.28 1.77 5.69
C ARG A 80 1.69 0.31 5.80
N GLN A 81 1.85 -0.21 7.01
CA GLN A 81 2.14 -1.63 7.24
C GLN A 81 1.18 -2.49 6.43
N ARG A 82 -0.11 -2.17 6.48
CA ARG A 82 -1.13 -2.99 5.85
C ARG A 82 -1.19 -2.87 4.34
N ILE A 83 -1.15 -1.65 3.80
CA ILE A 83 -1.09 -1.43 2.35
C ILE A 83 0.14 -2.13 1.76
N TYR A 84 1.32 -1.96 2.37
CA TYR A 84 2.54 -2.55 1.83
C TYR A 84 2.58 -4.07 1.98
N GLN A 85 2.01 -4.64 3.04
CA GLN A 85 1.83 -6.08 3.13
C GLN A 85 0.92 -6.62 2.01
N ILE A 86 -0.22 -5.97 1.74
CA ILE A 86 -1.12 -6.37 0.65
C ILE A 86 -0.40 -6.28 -0.71
N VAL A 87 0.32 -5.19 -0.99
CA VAL A 87 1.07 -5.04 -2.24
C VAL A 87 2.15 -6.12 -2.40
N ALA A 88 2.77 -6.54 -1.30
CA ALA A 88 3.77 -7.60 -1.30
C ALA A 88 3.18 -9.03 -1.33
N GLY A 89 1.85 -9.20 -1.34
CA GLY A 89 1.17 -10.50 -1.37
C GLY A 89 0.99 -11.16 0.00
N TYR A 90 0.87 -10.35 1.06
CA TYR A 90 0.59 -10.78 2.43
C TYR A 90 -0.78 -10.25 2.91
N GLU A 91 -1.82 -10.49 2.11
CA GLU A 91 -3.18 -9.97 2.31
C GLU A 91 -3.97 -10.64 3.45
N ASP A 92 -3.60 -11.83 3.91
CA ASP A 92 -4.35 -12.57 4.96
C ASP A 92 -4.12 -12.05 6.39
N ALA A 93 -3.12 -11.20 6.60
CA ALA A 93 -2.64 -10.70 7.89
C ALA A 93 -2.10 -11.76 8.89
N ASN A 94 -2.26 -13.05 8.62
CA ASN A 94 -1.75 -14.16 9.45
C ASN A 94 -0.22 -14.09 9.67
N ASP A 95 0.52 -13.63 8.66
CA ASP A 95 1.97 -13.46 8.71
C ASP A 95 2.41 -12.19 9.44
N ALA A 96 1.49 -11.29 9.84
CA ALA A 96 1.84 -10.01 10.44
C ALA A 96 2.70 -10.15 11.71
N ASP A 97 2.48 -11.19 12.52
CA ASP A 97 3.28 -11.43 13.72
C ASP A 97 4.73 -11.81 13.42
N ARG A 98 4.98 -12.44 12.27
CA ARG A 98 6.33 -12.70 11.76
C ARG A 98 6.91 -11.47 11.08
N LEU A 99 6.15 -10.89 10.16
CA LEU A 99 6.54 -9.78 9.29
C LEU A 99 6.76 -8.47 10.03
N ARG A 100 6.22 -8.30 11.24
CA ARG A 100 6.46 -7.09 12.05
C ARG A 100 7.93 -6.86 12.41
N HIS A 101 8.76 -7.90 12.30
CA HIS A 101 10.19 -7.83 12.52
C HIS A 101 11.01 -7.69 11.23
N ASP A 102 10.35 -7.72 10.06
CA ASP A 102 11.02 -7.56 8.77
C ASP A 102 11.55 -6.12 8.59
N PRO A 103 12.86 -5.93 8.32
CA PRO A 103 13.44 -4.60 8.17
C PRO A 103 12.87 -3.80 6.99
N MET A 104 12.53 -4.45 5.88
CA MET A 104 11.97 -3.78 4.72
C MET A 104 10.58 -3.23 5.06
N LEU A 105 9.72 -4.05 5.68
CA LEU A 105 8.40 -3.61 6.11
C LEU A 105 8.45 -2.52 7.17
N GLN A 106 9.39 -2.60 8.12
CA GLN A 106 9.63 -1.50 9.08
C GLN A 106 9.99 -0.20 8.37
N ILE A 107 10.85 -0.26 7.36
CA ILE A 107 11.28 0.91 6.58
C ILE A 107 10.10 1.54 5.85
N VAL A 108 9.29 0.78 5.12
CA VAL A 108 8.18 1.35 4.32
C VAL A 108 7.03 1.87 5.20
N ALA A 109 6.86 1.31 6.40
CA ALA A 109 5.95 1.85 7.41
C ALA A 109 6.50 3.09 8.16
N ASP A 110 7.75 3.50 7.92
CA ASP A 110 8.47 4.55 8.67
C ASP A 110 8.65 4.23 10.17
N GLN A 111 8.68 2.93 10.50
CA GLN A 111 8.99 2.41 11.82
C GLN A 111 10.51 2.30 12.01
N ARG A 112 10.99 2.61 13.21
CA ARG A 112 12.40 2.51 13.54
C ARG A 112 12.85 1.04 13.47
N LEU A 113 13.96 0.78 12.77
CA LEU A 113 14.52 -0.57 12.68
C LEU A 113 14.73 -1.20 14.07
N GLY A 114 14.29 -2.45 14.22
CA GLY A 114 14.32 -3.19 15.48
C GLY A 114 13.12 -2.93 16.40
N HIS A 115 12.30 -1.91 16.13
CA HIS A 115 11.00 -1.75 16.76
C HIS A 115 9.96 -2.51 15.95
N PRO A 116 9.25 -3.47 16.57
CA PRO A 116 8.30 -4.29 15.83
C PRO A 116 7.12 -3.46 15.37
N LEU A 117 6.60 -3.72 14.17
CA LEU A 117 5.32 -3.17 13.69
C LEU A 117 4.13 -3.71 14.49
N GLY A 118 2.91 -3.31 14.12
CA GLY A 118 1.68 -3.85 14.66
C GLY A 118 1.60 -5.38 14.53
N SER A 119 1.19 -6.05 15.60
CA SER A 119 0.84 -7.48 15.59
C SER A 119 -0.46 -7.73 14.81
N GLN A 120 -0.72 -8.98 14.42
CA GLN A 120 -1.97 -9.37 13.77
C GLN A 120 -3.23 -8.88 14.53
N PRO A 121 -3.38 -9.08 15.85
CA PRO A 121 -4.56 -8.60 16.57
C PRO A 121 -4.63 -7.07 16.69
N THR A 122 -3.51 -6.37 16.52
CA THR A 122 -3.49 -4.90 16.51
C THR A 122 -4.03 -4.38 15.19
N LEU A 123 -3.62 -4.99 14.08
CA LEU A 123 -4.16 -4.68 12.74
C LEU A 123 -5.65 -4.99 12.69
N SER A 124 -6.09 -6.19 13.09
CA SER A 124 -7.52 -6.54 13.03
C SER A 124 -8.41 -5.59 13.84
N ARG A 125 -7.99 -5.18 15.04
CA ARG A 125 -8.76 -4.19 15.82
C ARG A 125 -8.84 -2.84 15.13
N TRP A 126 -7.73 -2.40 14.53
CA TRP A 126 -7.66 -1.12 13.84
C TRP A 126 -8.45 -1.14 12.53
N GLU A 127 -8.35 -2.19 11.71
CA GLU A 127 -9.10 -2.34 10.46
C GLU A 127 -10.62 -2.37 10.66
N ASN A 128 -11.08 -2.82 11.83
CA ASN A 128 -12.51 -2.85 12.20
C ASN A 128 -12.99 -1.58 12.92
N ALA A 129 -12.11 -0.59 13.13
CA ALA A 129 -12.46 0.65 13.80
C ALA A 129 -13.13 1.72 12.91
N PRO A 130 -12.74 1.89 11.63
CA PRO A 130 -13.35 2.88 10.75
C PRO A 130 -14.86 2.69 10.60
N CYS A 131 -15.59 3.79 10.65
CA CYS A 131 -17.03 3.82 10.48
C CYS A 131 -17.42 4.11 9.02
N ALA A 132 -18.71 3.95 8.70
CA ALA A 132 -19.23 4.22 7.36
C ALA A 132 -18.94 5.66 6.87
N ARG A 133 -18.86 6.64 7.79
CA ARG A 133 -18.49 8.03 7.44
C ARG A 133 -17.04 8.11 6.98
N ASP A 134 -16.12 7.44 7.68
CA ASP A 134 -14.71 7.41 7.29
C ASP A 134 -14.57 6.81 5.88
N LEU A 135 -15.29 5.72 5.58
CA LEU A 135 -15.30 5.11 4.25
C LEU A 135 -15.80 6.04 3.14
N VAL A 136 -16.76 6.92 3.42
CA VAL A 136 -17.19 7.95 2.46
C VAL A 136 -16.07 8.96 2.23
N HIS A 137 -15.43 9.44 3.29
CA HIS A 137 -14.31 10.37 3.18
C HIS A 137 -13.10 9.76 2.45
N LEU A 138 -12.83 8.48 2.61
CA LEU A 138 -11.80 7.78 1.83
C LEU A 138 -12.14 7.78 0.33
N ASN A 139 -13.41 7.56 -0.04
CA ASN A 139 -13.82 7.66 -1.44
C ASN A 139 -13.65 9.09 -1.99
N ASP A 140 -14.00 10.12 -1.20
CA ASP A 140 -13.77 11.51 -1.59
C ASP A 140 -12.27 11.78 -1.79
N ALA A 141 -11.42 11.25 -0.90
CA ALA A 141 -9.97 11.38 -1.00
C ALA A 141 -9.39 10.71 -2.26
N LEU A 142 -9.94 9.57 -2.70
CA LEU A 142 -9.53 8.95 -3.97
C LEU A 142 -9.79 9.86 -5.17
N VAL A 143 -10.93 10.57 -5.17
CA VAL A 143 -11.26 11.56 -6.22
C VAL A 143 -10.32 12.76 -6.15
N GLU A 144 -10.05 13.29 -4.96
CA GLU A 144 -9.10 14.40 -4.78
C GLU A 144 -7.69 14.02 -5.25
N GLN A 145 -7.24 12.81 -4.96
CA GLN A 145 -5.95 12.31 -5.45
C GLN A 145 -5.92 12.17 -6.97
N PHE A 146 -7.00 11.69 -7.59
CA PHE A 146 -7.11 11.68 -9.06
C PHE A 146 -7.03 13.10 -9.65
N ILE A 147 -7.73 14.07 -9.07
CA ILE A 147 -7.69 15.47 -9.52
C ILE A 147 -6.26 16.01 -9.40
N HIS A 148 -5.62 15.79 -8.25
CA HIS A 148 -4.26 16.24 -7.98
C HIS A 148 -3.23 15.62 -8.96
N LEU A 149 -3.33 14.32 -9.22
CA LEU A 149 -2.34 13.60 -10.02
C LEU A 149 -2.58 13.69 -11.54
N CYS A 150 -3.83 13.85 -11.97
CA CYS A 150 -4.21 13.62 -13.36
C CYS A 150 -4.94 14.77 -14.04
N SER A 151 -5.24 15.87 -13.35
CA SER A 151 -6.01 17.01 -13.92
C SER A 151 -5.42 17.53 -15.24
N ASP A 152 -4.12 17.75 -15.33
CA ASP A 152 -3.46 18.24 -16.56
C ASP A 152 -3.69 17.29 -17.75
N GLN A 153 -3.55 15.98 -17.53
CA GLN A 153 -3.75 14.97 -18.56
C GLN A 153 -5.22 14.90 -18.99
N VAL A 154 -6.14 14.95 -18.02
CA VAL A 154 -7.59 14.89 -18.25
C VAL A 154 -8.07 16.13 -19.00
N LEU A 155 -7.64 17.32 -18.59
CA LEU A 155 -7.98 18.59 -19.25
C LEU A 155 -7.46 18.64 -20.69
N LYS A 156 -6.23 18.16 -20.92
CA LYS A 156 -5.67 18.07 -22.27
C LYS A 156 -6.47 17.13 -23.18
N ARG A 157 -6.99 16.04 -22.63
CA ARG A 157 -7.82 15.08 -23.36
C ARG A 157 -9.25 15.61 -23.57
N GLY A 158 -9.77 16.39 -22.64
CA GLY A 158 -11.11 16.97 -22.69
C GLY A 158 -12.25 15.99 -22.40
N GLU A 159 -11.93 14.81 -21.85
CA GLU A 159 -12.92 13.77 -21.52
C GLU A 159 -12.54 13.01 -20.25
N ILE A 160 -13.56 12.55 -19.52
CA ILE A 160 -13.45 11.59 -18.42
C ILE A 160 -14.31 10.40 -18.80
N LEU A 161 -13.70 9.20 -18.87
CA LEU A 161 -14.40 7.97 -19.15
C LEU A 161 -14.36 7.10 -17.89
N LEU A 162 -15.55 6.83 -17.34
CA LEU A 162 -15.69 6.04 -16.12
C LEU A 162 -15.94 4.59 -16.48
N ASP A 163 -15.08 3.72 -15.94
CA ASP A 163 -15.29 2.28 -15.93
C ASP A 163 -15.97 1.91 -14.60
N ILE A 164 -17.14 1.29 -14.67
CA ILE A 164 -17.96 0.96 -13.50
C ILE A 164 -18.31 -0.50 -13.58
N ASP A 165 -17.54 -1.30 -12.86
CA ASP A 165 -17.68 -2.74 -12.83
C ASP A 165 -17.76 -3.26 -11.40
N SER A 166 -18.32 -4.44 -11.26
CA SER A 166 -18.37 -5.15 -9.98
C SER A 166 -17.59 -6.45 -10.08
N THR A 167 -16.88 -6.79 -9.04
CA THR A 167 -16.08 -8.03 -8.97
C THR A 167 -16.54 -8.87 -7.79
N ASP A 168 -16.20 -10.15 -7.81
CA ASP A 168 -16.32 -11.01 -6.65
C ASP A 168 -15.20 -10.81 -5.64
N ASP A 169 -15.56 -10.92 -4.36
CA ASP A 169 -14.64 -11.09 -3.24
C ASP A 169 -15.13 -12.30 -2.44
N LEU A 170 -14.50 -13.45 -2.68
CA LEU A 170 -14.94 -14.75 -2.21
C LEU A 170 -14.93 -14.81 -0.69
N THR A 171 -16.00 -15.39 -0.12
CA THR A 171 -16.08 -15.60 1.33
C THR A 171 -16.02 -17.08 1.69
N HIS A 172 -15.49 -17.37 2.87
CA HIS A 172 -15.29 -18.69 3.41
C HIS A 172 -15.97 -18.84 4.77
N GLY A 173 -16.56 -20.02 5.02
CA GLY A 173 -17.22 -20.31 6.29
C GLY A 173 -18.47 -19.45 6.52
N GLN A 174 -18.50 -18.74 7.64
CA GLN A 174 -19.66 -17.97 8.12
C GLN A 174 -19.30 -16.48 8.29
N GLN A 175 -18.56 -15.92 7.34
CA GLN A 175 -18.22 -14.50 7.36
C GLN A 175 -19.48 -13.63 7.37
N GLN A 176 -19.44 -12.56 8.16
CA GLN A 176 -20.59 -11.68 8.37
C GLN A 176 -21.01 -11.01 7.06
N LEU A 177 -22.32 -10.87 6.84
CA LEU A 177 -22.89 -10.21 5.66
C LEU A 177 -22.47 -10.83 4.31
N SER A 178 -22.03 -12.09 4.31
CA SER A 178 -21.82 -12.86 3.09
C SER A 178 -23.16 -13.36 2.53
N PHE A 179 -23.35 -13.21 1.22
CA PHE A 179 -24.54 -13.69 0.51
C PHE A 179 -24.16 -14.54 -0.71
N PHE A 180 -25.05 -15.45 -1.10
CA PHE A 180 -24.86 -16.25 -2.31
C PHE A 180 -25.17 -15.41 -3.55
N ASN A 181 -24.22 -15.34 -4.49
CA ASN A 181 -24.43 -14.70 -5.78
C ASN A 181 -24.65 -15.76 -6.88
N GLY A 182 -25.82 -15.77 -7.50
CA GLY A 182 -26.19 -16.76 -8.50
C GLY A 182 -25.45 -16.67 -9.84
N ALA A 183 -24.89 -15.50 -10.19
CA ALA A 183 -24.10 -15.34 -11.41
C ALA A 183 -22.69 -15.94 -11.24
N TYR A 184 -22.10 -15.80 -10.06
CA TYR A 184 -20.78 -16.37 -9.73
C TYR A 184 -20.87 -17.80 -9.15
N GLY A 185 -22.05 -18.22 -8.68
CA GLY A 185 -22.25 -19.55 -8.12
C GLY A 185 -21.56 -19.77 -6.76
N GLN A 186 -21.30 -18.69 -6.01
CA GLN A 186 -20.52 -18.73 -4.76
C GLN A 186 -21.02 -17.72 -3.72
N HIS A 187 -20.62 -17.91 -2.46
CA HIS A 187 -20.82 -16.94 -1.39
C HIS A 187 -19.72 -15.89 -1.43
N MET A 188 -20.10 -14.61 -1.52
CA MET A 188 -19.14 -13.53 -1.75
C MET A 188 -19.62 -12.20 -1.16
N TYR A 189 -18.69 -11.29 -0.97
CA TYR A 189 -18.94 -9.85 -1.02
C TYR A 189 -18.95 -9.40 -2.48
N HIS A 190 -19.78 -8.41 -2.81
CA HIS A 190 -19.93 -7.94 -4.19
C HIS A 190 -19.57 -6.44 -4.32
N PRO A 191 -18.28 -6.10 -4.25
CA PRO A 191 -17.82 -4.73 -4.44
C PRO A 191 -18.04 -4.25 -5.87
N MET A 192 -18.43 -2.98 -6.00
CA MET A 192 -18.43 -2.19 -7.21
C MET A 192 -17.27 -1.20 -7.17
N LEU A 193 -16.45 -1.20 -8.21
CA LEU A 193 -15.28 -0.35 -8.35
C LEU A 193 -15.53 0.64 -9.49
N ILE A 194 -15.07 1.86 -9.29
CA ILE A 194 -15.17 2.94 -10.28
C ILE A 194 -13.77 3.42 -10.58
N PHE A 195 -13.35 3.31 -11.84
CA PHE A 195 -12.06 3.77 -12.31
C PHE A 195 -12.20 4.87 -13.36
N GLU A 196 -11.25 5.79 -13.43
CA GLU A 196 -11.06 6.58 -14.65
C GLU A 196 -10.24 5.75 -15.64
N ARG A 197 -10.85 5.42 -16.78
CA ARG A 197 -10.36 4.39 -17.70
C ARG A 197 -8.96 4.65 -18.25
N HIS A 198 -8.59 5.90 -18.47
CA HIS A 198 -7.34 6.22 -19.18
C HIS A 198 -6.14 6.33 -18.25
N THR A 199 -6.35 6.82 -17.03
CA THR A 199 -5.34 6.94 -15.99
C THR A 199 -5.21 5.66 -15.18
N GLY A 200 -6.29 4.86 -15.11
CA GLY A 200 -6.39 3.69 -14.25
C GLY A 200 -6.59 4.05 -12.77
N CYS A 201 -6.83 5.32 -12.43
CA CYS A 201 -7.05 5.73 -11.05
C CYS A 201 -8.38 5.17 -10.53
N LEU A 202 -8.32 4.51 -9.37
CA LEU A 202 -9.52 4.14 -8.61
C LEU A 202 -10.13 5.42 -8.03
N LEU A 203 -11.40 5.67 -8.36
CA LEU A 203 -12.15 6.84 -7.88
C LEU A 203 -13.07 6.47 -6.73
N ALA A 204 -13.60 5.24 -6.71
CA ALA A 204 -14.45 4.78 -5.63
C ALA A 204 -14.53 3.26 -5.54
N ALA A 205 -14.76 2.76 -4.33
CA ALA A 205 -15.13 1.38 -4.05
C ALA A 205 -16.37 1.34 -3.15
N ARG A 206 -17.38 0.55 -3.52
CA ARG A 206 -18.63 0.40 -2.76
C ARG A 206 -19.07 -1.05 -2.68
N LEU A 207 -19.27 -1.55 -1.48
CA LEU A 207 -19.89 -2.85 -1.26
C LEU A 207 -21.39 -2.79 -1.59
N ARG A 208 -21.91 -3.78 -2.33
CA ARG A 208 -23.32 -3.89 -2.73
C ARG A 208 -24.02 -5.08 -2.10
#